data_AF-A0A915NGX7-F1
#
_entry.id   AF-A0A915NGX7-F1
#
_cell.length_a   1.000
_cell.length_b   1.000
_cell.length_c   1.000
_cell.angle_alpha   90.00
_cell.angle_beta   90.00
_cell.angle_gamma   90.00
#
_symmetry.space_group_name_H-M   'P 1'
#
loop_
_entity.id
_entity.type
_entity.pdbx_description
1 polymer ?
#
loop_
_entity_poly.entity_id
_entity_poly.type
_entity_poly.pdbx_seq_one_letter_code
_entity_poly.pdbx_strand_id
1 'polypeptide(L)'
;MKLNILRHNTLIVRIFNNFAFAISAIIFLFIAMLPGNEEQPFTNNWRLILLSISLFPLGFTSLGFIKSAVISGGTHFTQYIISHMQLAFGLAYTLIPTLLFSNISATSALVHWRLLFLICALLLLLGVAIFTILGRGTPTSWAEQWSQEAVGDIPLLFVKFSPQHQPLRSSATSPAAAQLASVASEAAAAGAALSSMHRFYDGERL
;
A
#
# COMPACT_ATOMS: atom_id res chain seq x y z
N MET A 1 -21.78 4.46 24.34
CA MET A 1 -21.69 4.64 22.86
C MET A 1 -20.30 4.30 22.29
N LYS A 2 -19.20 4.86 22.82
CA LYS A 2 -17.81 4.57 22.37
C LYS A 2 -17.43 3.08 22.33
N LEU A 3 -17.87 2.28 23.31
CA LEU A 3 -17.54 0.85 23.40
C LEU A 3 -18.07 0.02 22.20
N ASN A 4 -19.27 0.32 21.70
CA ASN A 4 -19.86 -0.40 20.56
C ASN A 4 -19.13 -0.09 19.25
N ILE A 5 -18.65 1.15 19.09
CA ILE A 5 -17.88 1.60 17.92
C ILE A 5 -16.50 0.91 17.90
N LEU A 6 -15.80 0.87 19.04
CA LEU A 6 -14.50 0.21 19.15
C LEU A 6 -14.58 -1.30 18.90
N ARG A 7 -15.62 -1.95 19.42
CA ARG A 7 -15.89 -3.37 19.17
C ARG A 7 -16.14 -3.64 17.69
N HIS A 8 -16.95 -2.80 17.05
CA HIS A 8 -17.26 -2.89 15.62
C HIS A 8 -16.00 -2.72 14.74
N ASN A 9 -15.17 -1.70 15.01
CA ASN A 9 -13.94 -1.47 14.27
C ASN A 9 -12.94 -2.62 14.41
N THR A 10 -12.81 -3.17 15.63
CA THR A 10 -11.93 -4.33 15.88
C THR A 10 -12.39 -5.56 15.13
N LEU A 11 -13.70 -5.81 15.12
CA LEU A 11 -14.29 -6.95 14.42
C LEU A 11 -14.09 -6.82 12.90
N ILE A 12 -14.30 -5.62 12.34
CA ILE A 12 -14.08 -5.35 10.91
C ILE A 12 -12.63 -5.59 10.52
N VAL A 13 -11.67 -5.08 11.29
CA VAL A 13 -10.23 -5.26 10.99
C VAL A 13 -9.85 -6.72 10.97
N ARG A 14 -10.29 -7.49 11.98
CA ARG A 14 -10.01 -8.92 12.08
C ARG A 14 -10.64 -9.70 10.93
N ILE A 15 -11.90 -9.44 10.61
CA ILE A 15 -12.60 -10.15 9.51
C ILE A 15 -11.94 -9.83 8.18
N PHE A 16 -11.68 -8.56 7.86
CA PHE A 16 -11.08 -8.18 6.58
C PHE A 16 -9.73 -8.84 6.36
N ASN A 17 -8.83 -8.78 7.35
CA ASN A 17 -7.52 -9.41 7.20
C ASN A 17 -7.60 -10.93 7.21
N ASN A 18 -8.28 -11.54 8.17
CA ASN A 18 -8.35 -13.00 8.25
C ASN A 18 -8.99 -13.62 7.02
N PHE A 19 -10.05 -13.00 6.47
CA PHE A 19 -10.71 -13.49 5.26
C PHE A 19 -9.78 -13.41 4.05
N ALA A 20 -9.08 -12.29 3.86
CA ALA A 20 -8.13 -12.10 2.77
C ALA A 20 -6.98 -13.13 2.83
N PHE A 21 -6.40 -13.30 4.02
CA PHE A 21 -5.33 -14.26 4.26
C PHE A 21 -5.79 -15.70 4.08
N ALA A 22 -6.97 -16.05 4.62
CA ALA A 22 -7.50 -17.41 4.53
C ALA A 22 -7.82 -17.82 3.09
N ILE A 23 -8.49 -16.95 2.32
CA ILE A 23 -8.79 -17.23 0.90
C ILE A 23 -7.49 -17.40 0.11
N SER A 24 -6.53 -16.48 0.30
CA SER A 24 -5.24 -16.56 -0.38
C SER A 24 -4.51 -17.87 -0.04
N ALA A 25 -4.51 -18.27 1.23
CA ALA A 25 -3.90 -19.52 1.68
C ALA A 25 -4.55 -20.75 1.05
N ILE A 26 -5.89 -20.80 1.01
CA ILE A 26 -6.64 -21.91 0.40
C ILE A 26 -6.30 -22.03 -1.10
N ILE A 27 -6.28 -20.91 -1.83
CA ILE A 27 -5.93 -20.91 -3.26
C ILE A 27 -4.49 -21.39 -3.45
N PHE A 28 -3.54 -20.95 -2.63
CA PHE A 28 -2.14 -21.37 -2.71
C PHE A 28 -1.95 -22.87 -2.39
N LEU A 29 -2.67 -23.40 -1.40
CA LEU A 29 -2.70 -24.84 -1.14
C LEU A 29 -3.25 -25.62 -2.32
N PHE A 30 -4.32 -25.11 -2.95
CA PHE A 30 -4.92 -25.75 -4.11
C PHE A 30 -3.94 -25.76 -5.31
N ILE A 31 -3.25 -24.65 -5.58
CA ILE A 31 -2.20 -24.57 -6.60
C ILE A 31 -1.06 -25.57 -6.31
N ALA A 32 -0.62 -25.68 -5.05
CA ALA A 32 0.47 -26.59 -4.67
C ALA A 32 0.11 -28.07 -4.84
N MET A 33 -1.15 -28.44 -4.58
CA MET A 33 -1.62 -29.83 -4.70
C MET A 33 -1.93 -30.26 -6.13
N LEU A 34 -2.06 -29.33 -7.09
CA LEU A 34 -2.39 -29.67 -8.47
C LEU A 34 -1.30 -30.58 -9.09
N PRO A 35 -1.63 -31.79 -9.62
CA PRO A 35 -0.68 -32.70 -10.24
C PRO A 35 0.03 -32.06 -11.44
N GLY A 36 1.34 -32.30 -11.56
CA GLY A 36 2.21 -31.68 -12.54
C GLY A 36 2.70 -32.68 -13.55
N ASN A 37 1.79 -33.14 -14.41
CA ASN A 37 2.18 -33.94 -15.57
C ASN A 37 2.33 -32.98 -16.75
N GLU A 38 3.54 -32.87 -17.28
CA GLU A 38 3.87 -32.01 -18.44
C GLU A 38 3.01 -32.34 -19.67
N GLU A 39 2.49 -33.56 -19.76
CA GLU A 39 1.67 -34.05 -20.87
C GLU A 39 0.22 -33.55 -20.86
N GLN A 40 -0.24 -32.87 -19.79
CA GLN A 40 -1.63 -32.40 -19.71
C GLN A 40 -1.72 -30.86 -19.81
N PRO A 41 -1.88 -30.29 -21.02
CA PRO A 41 -1.96 -28.84 -21.24
C PRO A 41 -3.13 -28.19 -20.49
N PHE A 42 -4.21 -28.95 -20.24
CA PHE A 42 -5.36 -28.49 -19.45
C PHE A 42 -4.97 -28.09 -18.01
N THR A 43 -4.07 -28.84 -17.37
CA THR A 43 -3.62 -28.57 -15.99
C THR A 43 -2.71 -27.35 -15.90
N ASN A 44 -1.93 -27.06 -16.96
CA ASN A 44 -1.06 -25.88 -17.00
C ASN A 44 -1.85 -24.57 -17.13
N ASN A 45 -2.89 -24.54 -17.97
CA ASN A 45 -3.74 -23.34 -18.11
C ASN A 45 -4.48 -23.02 -16.82
N TRP A 46 -5.00 -24.04 -16.11
CA TRP A 46 -5.71 -23.83 -14.85
C TRP A 46 -4.81 -23.26 -13.74
N ARG A 47 -3.53 -23.64 -13.71
CA ARG A 47 -2.56 -23.07 -12.74
C ARG A 47 -2.36 -21.58 -12.94
N LEU A 48 -2.20 -21.14 -14.19
CA LEU A 48 -2.04 -19.73 -14.52
C LEU A 48 -3.30 -18.95 -14.16
N ILE A 49 -4.48 -19.49 -14.47
CA ILE A 49 -5.76 -18.88 -14.11
C ILE A 49 -5.92 -18.77 -12.58
N LEU A 50 -5.66 -19.85 -11.83
CA LEU A 50 -5.70 -19.83 -10.37
C LEU A 50 -4.71 -18.84 -9.78
N LEU A 51 -3.51 -18.74 -10.36
CA LEU A 51 -2.50 -17.78 -9.95
C LEU A 51 -3.00 -16.35 -10.20
N SER A 52 -3.58 -16.06 -11.36
CA SER A 52 -4.20 -14.75 -11.63
C SER A 52 -5.36 -14.45 -10.69
N ILE A 53 -6.22 -15.43 -10.38
CA ILE A 53 -7.32 -15.27 -9.42
C ILE A 53 -6.78 -15.01 -8.01
N SER A 54 -5.65 -15.61 -7.63
CA SER A 54 -5.03 -15.41 -6.31
C SER A 54 -4.55 -13.98 -6.07
N LEU A 55 -4.24 -13.21 -7.12
CA LEU A 55 -3.82 -11.81 -6.98
C LEU A 55 -4.92 -10.92 -6.39
N PHE A 56 -6.19 -11.25 -6.62
CA PHE A 56 -7.32 -10.46 -6.08
C PHE A 56 -7.37 -10.47 -4.54
N PRO A 57 -7.49 -11.63 -3.86
CA PRO A 57 -7.49 -11.67 -2.41
C PRO A 57 -6.14 -11.24 -1.81
N LEU A 58 -5.02 -11.45 -2.51
CA LEU A 58 -3.72 -10.91 -2.10
C LEU A 58 -3.72 -9.38 -2.09
N GLY A 59 -4.24 -8.72 -3.14
CA GLY A 59 -4.40 -7.27 -3.18
C GLY A 59 -5.31 -6.75 -2.07
N PHE A 60 -6.33 -7.53 -1.71
CA PHE A 60 -7.23 -7.21 -0.61
C PHE A 60 -6.54 -7.25 0.78
N THR A 61 -5.49 -8.07 0.95
CA THR A 61 -4.69 -8.05 2.19
C THR A 61 -4.07 -6.67 2.42
N SER A 62 -3.56 -6.01 1.36
CA SER A 62 -2.98 -4.67 1.43
C SER A 62 -4.00 -3.62 1.91
N LEU A 63 -5.26 -3.72 1.45
CA LEU A 63 -6.33 -2.85 1.92
C LEU A 63 -6.64 -3.08 3.41
N GLY A 64 -6.62 -4.33 3.85
CA GLY A 64 -6.78 -4.68 5.26
C GLY A 64 -5.63 -4.14 6.14
N PHE A 65 -4.40 -4.19 5.65
CA PHE A 65 -3.24 -3.57 6.31
C PHE A 65 -3.37 -2.06 6.42
N ILE A 66 -3.70 -1.37 5.33
CA ILE A 66 -3.87 0.09 5.33
C ILE A 66 -4.97 0.49 6.32
N LYS A 67 -6.10 -0.22 6.31
CA LYS A 67 -7.19 0.02 7.27
C LYS A 67 -6.76 -0.20 8.71
N SER A 68 -5.96 -1.24 8.96
CA SER A 68 -5.40 -1.52 10.28
C SER A 68 -4.44 -0.42 10.73
N ALA A 69 -3.60 0.10 9.82
CA ALA A 69 -2.68 1.19 10.08
C ALA A 69 -3.42 2.50 10.41
N VAL A 70 -4.50 2.82 9.67
CA VAL A 70 -5.36 3.98 9.93
C VAL A 70 -5.99 3.92 11.32
N ILE A 71 -6.50 2.75 11.70
CA ILE A 71 -7.15 2.58 13.00
C ILE A 71 -6.13 2.58 14.15
N SER A 72 -4.94 1.99 13.94
CA SER A 72 -3.91 1.87 14.97
C SER A 72 -3.12 3.17 15.16
N GLY A 73 -2.71 3.85 14.08
CA GLY A 73 -1.87 5.05 14.13
C GLY A 73 -2.65 6.37 14.09
N GLY A 74 -3.97 6.31 13.89
CA GLY A 74 -4.77 7.50 13.65
C GLY A 74 -4.34 8.26 12.38
N THR A 75 -4.93 9.43 12.16
CA THR A 75 -4.70 10.21 10.92
C THR A 75 -3.25 10.72 10.79
N HIS A 76 -2.54 10.92 11.90
CA HIS A 76 -1.22 11.55 11.90
C HIS A 76 -0.05 10.58 11.71
N PHE A 77 -0.16 9.33 12.17
CA PHE A 77 0.94 8.35 12.12
C PHE A 77 0.74 7.24 11.09
N THR A 78 -0.39 7.23 10.37
CA THR A 78 -0.67 6.24 9.33
C THR A 78 0.43 6.17 8.27
N GLN A 79 0.85 7.32 7.72
CA GLN A 79 1.86 7.36 6.66
C GLN A 79 3.20 6.76 7.13
N TYR A 80 3.58 7.03 8.37
CA TYR A 80 4.79 6.48 8.98
C TYR A 80 4.72 4.96 9.14
N ILE A 81 3.58 4.43 9.58
CA ILE A 81 3.38 2.98 9.69
C ILE A 81 3.42 2.31 8.31
N ILE A 82 2.73 2.89 7.33
CA ILE A 82 2.67 2.35 5.96
C ILE A 82 4.05 2.35 5.30
N SER A 83 4.87 3.39 5.49
CA SER A 83 6.21 3.43 4.89
C SER A 83 7.12 2.33 5.42
N HIS A 84 7.07 2.03 6.73
CA HIS A 84 7.83 0.93 7.32
C HIS A 84 7.35 -0.44 6.82
N MET A 85 6.03 -0.62 6.66
CA MET A 85 5.48 -1.84 6.06
C MET A 85 5.93 -2.02 4.60
N GLN A 86 5.93 -0.96 3.80
CA GLN A 86 6.37 -1.01 2.40
C GLN A 86 7.84 -1.38 2.28
N LEU A 87 8.70 -0.93 3.19
CA LEU A 87 10.10 -1.33 3.21
C LEU A 87 10.23 -2.85 3.42
N ALA A 88 9.48 -3.42 4.37
CA ALA A 88 9.47 -4.87 4.59
C ALA A 88 8.95 -5.65 3.38
N PHE A 89 7.89 -5.17 2.73
CA PHE A 89 7.38 -5.78 1.48
C PHE A 89 8.38 -5.67 0.35
N GLY A 90 9.06 -4.53 0.20
CA GLY A 90 10.11 -4.35 -0.81
C GLY A 90 11.25 -5.35 -0.65
N LEU A 91 11.72 -5.55 0.59
CA LEU A 91 12.73 -6.57 0.89
C LEU A 91 12.23 -7.99 0.60
N ALA A 92 10.98 -8.30 0.93
CA ALA A 92 10.40 -9.60 0.61
C ALA A 92 10.32 -9.84 -0.92
N TYR A 93 9.90 -8.84 -1.68
CA TYR A 93 9.81 -8.92 -3.13
C TYR A 93 11.15 -9.02 -3.85
N THR A 94 12.24 -8.54 -3.24
CA THR A 94 13.59 -8.73 -3.81
C THR A 94 14.22 -10.06 -3.39
N LEU A 95 14.04 -10.48 -2.13
CA LEU A 95 14.63 -11.72 -1.63
C LEU A 95 14.00 -12.97 -2.25
N ILE A 96 12.67 -13.02 -2.37
CA ILE A 96 11.98 -14.24 -2.84
C ILE A 96 12.43 -14.63 -4.27
N PRO A 97 12.40 -13.75 -5.28
CA PRO A 97 12.88 -14.08 -6.62
C PRO A 97 14.37 -14.43 -6.64
N THR A 98 15.20 -13.71 -5.87
CA THR A 98 16.65 -13.96 -5.82
C THR A 98 16.96 -15.36 -5.29
N LEU A 99 16.26 -15.79 -4.23
CA LEU A 99 16.37 -17.14 -3.70
C LEU A 99 15.83 -18.18 -4.68
N LEU A 100 14.75 -17.87 -5.39
CA LEU A 100 14.17 -18.81 -6.36
C LEU A 100 15.09 -19.05 -7.56
N PHE A 101 15.58 -17.97 -8.18
CA PHE A 101 16.42 -18.05 -9.37
C PHE A 101 17.81 -18.64 -9.07
N SER A 102 18.32 -18.49 -7.85
CA SER A 102 19.59 -19.10 -7.44
C SER A 102 19.48 -20.60 -7.13
N ASN A 103 18.30 -21.10 -6.75
CA ASN A 103 18.12 -22.49 -6.29
C ASN A 103 17.36 -23.40 -7.28
N ILE A 104 16.72 -22.87 -8.32
CA ILE A 104 16.03 -23.69 -9.33
C ILE A 104 17.06 -24.37 -10.24
N SER A 105 17.19 -25.69 -10.08
CA SER A 105 17.80 -26.57 -11.09
C SER A 105 16.73 -27.02 -12.09
N ALA A 106 17.08 -27.06 -13.38
CA ALA A 106 16.15 -27.35 -14.48
C ALA A 106 15.41 -28.69 -14.32
N THR A 107 16.00 -29.66 -13.63
CA THR A 107 15.45 -31.02 -13.46
C THR A 107 14.30 -31.10 -12.45
N SER A 108 14.12 -30.09 -11.59
CA SER A 108 13.14 -30.15 -10.48
C SER A 108 12.39 -28.83 -10.24
N ALA A 109 12.28 -27.98 -11.26
CA ALA A 109 11.62 -26.68 -11.17
C ALA A 109 10.19 -26.78 -10.60
N LEU A 110 9.42 -27.79 -11.01
CA LEU A 110 8.04 -27.98 -10.55
C LEU A 110 7.95 -28.21 -9.03
N VAL A 111 8.88 -28.97 -8.47
CA VAL A 111 8.95 -29.22 -7.02
C VAL A 111 9.24 -27.93 -6.25
N HIS A 112 10.17 -27.12 -6.74
CA HIS A 112 10.52 -25.83 -6.14
C HIS A 112 9.34 -24.85 -6.15
N TRP A 113 8.60 -24.77 -7.25
CA TRP A 113 7.40 -23.94 -7.33
C TRP A 113 6.31 -24.40 -6.36
N ARG A 114 6.07 -25.71 -6.24
CA ARG A 114 5.11 -26.23 -5.24
C ARG A 114 5.53 -25.92 -3.82
N LEU A 115 6.81 -26.09 -3.51
CA LEU A 115 7.36 -25.75 -2.20
C LEU A 115 7.19 -24.26 -1.90
N LEU A 116 7.41 -23.38 -2.89
CA LEU A 116 7.17 -21.95 -2.75
C LEU A 116 5.70 -21.65 -2.39
N PHE A 117 4.74 -22.23 -3.13
CA PHE A 117 3.32 -22.01 -2.83
C PHE A 117 2.93 -22.56 -1.44
N LEU A 118 3.51 -23.67 -1.00
CA LEU A 118 3.31 -24.19 0.36
C LEU A 118 3.88 -23.25 1.43
N ILE A 119 5.10 -22.74 1.23
CA ILE A 119 5.72 -21.78 2.15
C ILE A 119 4.86 -20.51 2.22
N CYS A 120 4.41 -19.99 1.07
CA CYS A 120 3.53 -18.83 1.05
C CYS A 120 2.19 -19.11 1.74
N ALA A 121 1.57 -20.26 1.53
CA ALA A 121 0.35 -20.65 2.23
C ALA A 121 0.55 -20.70 3.75
N LEU A 122 1.68 -21.25 4.21
CA LEU A 122 2.04 -21.29 5.63
C LEU A 122 2.19 -19.88 6.21
N LEU A 123 2.87 -18.97 5.50
CA LEU A 123 3.03 -17.58 5.91
C LEU A 123 1.69 -16.84 5.97
N LEU A 124 0.78 -17.09 5.01
CA LEU A 124 -0.56 -16.51 5.02
C LEU A 124 -1.38 -17.03 6.22
N LEU A 125 -1.29 -18.33 6.54
CA LEU A 125 -1.93 -18.90 7.74
C LEU A 125 -1.35 -18.35 9.04
N LEU A 126 -0.03 -18.12 9.09
CA LEU A 126 0.60 -17.43 10.21
C LEU A 126 0.08 -15.98 10.33
N GLY A 127 -0.13 -15.31 9.19
CA GLY A 127 -0.81 -14.01 9.12
C GLY A 127 -2.20 -14.04 9.76
N VAL A 128 -3.02 -15.06 9.46
CA VAL A 128 -4.32 -15.26 10.12
C VAL A 128 -4.16 -15.38 11.63
N ALA A 129 -3.21 -16.19 12.11
CA ALA A 129 -2.98 -16.36 13.54
C ALA A 129 -2.59 -15.04 14.22
N ILE A 130 -1.64 -14.31 13.61
CA ILE A 130 -1.18 -13.00 14.09
C ILE A 130 -2.34 -12.01 14.17
N PHE A 131 -3.15 -11.87 13.10
CA PHE A 131 -4.27 -10.93 13.10
C PHE A 131 -5.41 -11.34 14.04
N THR A 132 -5.60 -12.63 14.26
CA THR A 132 -6.60 -13.12 15.22
C THR A 132 -6.21 -12.80 16.66
N ILE A 133 -4.93 -12.96 17.01
CA ILE A 133 -4.42 -12.75 18.37
C ILE A 133 -4.15 -11.25 18.63
N LEU A 134 -3.46 -10.58 17.72
CA LEU A 134 -2.93 -9.23 17.90
C LEU A 134 -3.79 -8.13 17.25
N GLY A 135 -4.74 -8.47 16.37
CA GLY A 135 -5.58 -7.49 15.70
C GLY A 135 -6.44 -6.69 16.69
N ARG A 136 -6.19 -5.40 16.80
CA ARG A 136 -6.96 -4.46 17.63
C ARG A 136 -7.51 -3.34 16.75
N GLY A 137 -8.77 -2.97 16.96
CA GLY A 137 -9.43 -1.87 16.26
C GLY A 137 -9.49 -0.59 17.10
N THR A 138 -8.49 -0.39 17.94
CA THR A 138 -8.30 0.80 18.78
C THR A 138 -6.98 1.44 18.40
N PRO A 139 -6.89 2.78 18.44
CA PRO A 139 -5.61 3.47 18.36
C PRO A 139 -4.64 2.95 19.43
N THR A 140 -3.35 2.97 19.13
CA THR A 140 -2.32 2.67 20.13
C THR A 140 -2.18 3.83 21.10
N SER A 141 -1.83 3.53 22.36
CA SER A 141 -1.71 4.53 23.43
C SER A 141 -0.71 5.65 23.09
N TRP A 142 0.40 5.32 22.42
CA TRP A 142 1.38 6.31 21.98
C TRP A 142 0.81 7.24 20.89
N ALA A 143 0.01 6.71 19.96
CA ALA A 143 -0.58 7.51 18.89
C ALA A 143 -1.66 8.44 19.46
N GLU A 144 -2.43 7.95 20.43
CA GLU A 144 -3.43 8.74 21.13
C GLU A 144 -2.77 9.85 21.96
N GLN A 145 -1.72 9.54 22.74
CA GLN A 145 -0.99 10.53 23.54
C GLN A 145 -0.43 11.66 22.67
N TRP A 146 0.29 11.32 21.59
CA TRP A 146 0.88 12.34 20.71
C TRP A 146 -0.18 13.13 19.93
N SER A 147 -1.32 12.52 19.62
CA SER A 147 -2.45 13.26 19.03
C SER A 147 -3.04 14.28 20.01
N GLN A 148 -3.08 13.97 21.30
CA GLN A 148 -3.59 14.89 22.32
C GLN A 148 -2.60 16.00 22.64
N GLU A 149 -1.29 15.70 22.69
CA GLU A 149 -0.22 16.69 22.80
C GLU A 149 -0.28 17.69 21.63
N ALA A 150 -0.44 17.18 20.39
CA ALA A 150 -0.62 18.03 19.22
C ALA A 150 -1.86 18.93 19.28
N VAL A 151 -2.92 18.53 19.99
CA VAL A 151 -4.12 19.35 20.22
C VAL A 151 -3.92 20.36 21.35
N GLY A 152 -3.20 19.97 22.42
CA GLY A 152 -2.89 20.81 23.57
C GLY A 152 -1.94 21.98 23.24
N ASP A 153 -1.04 21.80 22.28
CA ASP A 153 -0.11 22.83 21.81
C ASP A 153 -0.72 23.80 20.78
N ILE A 154 -2.03 23.73 20.52
CA ILE A 154 -2.71 24.67 19.62
C ILE A 154 -3.55 25.65 20.45
N PRO A 155 -2.97 26.84 20.68
CA PRO A 155 -3.56 28.01 20.05
C PRO A 155 -2.60 28.74 19.10
N LEU A 156 -1.56 28.09 18.54
CA LEU A 156 -0.58 28.79 17.68
C LEU A 156 -0.29 28.20 16.30
N LEU A 157 -0.62 26.93 16.02
CA LEU A 157 -0.30 26.35 14.69
C LEU A 157 -1.47 26.43 13.67
N PHE A 158 -2.72 26.46 14.14
CA PHE A 158 -3.90 26.72 13.30
C PHE A 158 -4.24 28.21 13.13
N VAL A 159 -3.62 29.10 13.91
CA VAL A 159 -3.65 30.55 13.64
C VAL A 159 -2.78 30.91 12.42
N LYS A 160 -1.84 30.05 12.02
CA LYS A 160 -0.91 30.33 10.91
C LYS A 160 -1.36 29.83 9.54
N PHE A 161 -2.44 29.05 9.45
CA PHE A 161 -3.04 28.60 8.19
C PHE A 161 -4.56 28.78 8.10
N SER A 162 -5.15 29.58 8.99
CA SER A 162 -6.47 30.14 8.70
C SER A 162 -6.25 31.36 7.82
N PRO A 163 -6.70 31.39 6.55
CA PRO A 163 -6.74 32.63 5.79
C PRO A 163 -7.82 33.49 6.44
N GLN A 164 -7.45 34.22 7.49
CA GLN A 164 -8.29 35.29 7.99
C GLN A 164 -8.47 36.27 6.83
N HIS A 165 -9.70 36.33 6.32
CA HIS A 165 -10.19 37.48 5.60
C HIS A 165 -10.05 38.69 6.53
N GLN A 166 -8.91 39.37 6.42
CA GLN A 166 -8.74 40.70 6.98
C GLN A 166 -8.67 41.68 5.80
N PRO A 167 -9.55 42.68 5.74
CA PRO A 167 -9.76 43.49 4.55
C PRO A 167 -8.57 44.42 4.31
N LEU A 168 -8.13 44.45 3.05
CA LEU A 168 -7.29 45.43 2.36
C LEU A 168 -6.67 46.57 3.20
N ARG A 169 -5.34 46.55 3.33
CA ARG A 169 -4.56 47.79 3.32
C ARG A 169 -3.34 47.64 2.41
N SER A 170 -3.35 48.47 1.39
CA SER A 170 -2.31 48.64 0.37
C SER A 170 -0.97 49.02 0.99
N SER A 171 0.07 48.25 0.72
CA SER A 171 1.39 48.79 0.42
C SER A 171 2.18 47.73 -0.34
N ALA A 172 2.55 48.11 -1.56
CA ALA A 172 3.38 47.35 -2.48
C ALA A 172 4.75 47.01 -1.89
N THR A 173 5.46 46.13 -2.62
CA THR A 173 6.88 45.76 -2.54
C THR A 173 7.30 44.75 -1.47
N SER A 174 6.91 43.48 -1.67
CA SER A 174 7.64 42.34 -1.08
C SER A 174 8.38 41.56 -2.18
N PRO A 175 9.69 41.30 -2.03
CA PRO A 175 10.51 40.55 -3.00
C PRO A 175 10.05 39.11 -3.23
N ALA A 176 9.17 38.57 -2.37
CA ALA A 176 8.57 37.25 -2.52
C ALA A 176 7.60 37.16 -3.71
N ALA A 177 6.92 38.25 -4.06
CA ALA A 177 6.02 38.28 -5.23
C ALA A 177 6.80 38.25 -6.55
N ALA A 178 8.00 38.84 -6.58
CA ALA A 178 8.89 38.78 -7.74
C ALA A 178 9.45 37.37 -7.95
N GLN A 179 9.75 36.64 -6.87
CA GLN A 179 10.22 35.25 -6.93
C GLN A 179 9.13 34.27 -7.37
N LEU A 180 7.89 34.46 -6.94
CA LEU A 180 6.77 33.63 -7.40
C LEU A 180 6.42 33.91 -8.88
N ALA A 181 6.54 35.16 -9.33
CA ALA A 181 6.34 35.52 -10.73
C ALA A 181 7.45 34.97 -11.65
N SER A 182 8.71 34.94 -11.20
CA SER A 182 9.81 34.35 -11.98
C SER A 182 9.70 32.83 -12.10
N VAL A 183 9.33 32.14 -11.02
CA VAL A 183 9.13 30.68 -11.03
C VAL A 183 7.88 30.29 -11.85
N ALA A 184 6.82 31.08 -11.79
CA ALA A 184 5.64 30.88 -12.64
C ALA A 184 5.94 31.12 -14.14
N SER A 185 6.79 32.11 -14.45
CA SER A 185 7.28 32.40 -15.80
C SER A 185 8.14 31.27 -16.37
N GLU A 186 9.07 30.72 -15.58
CA GLU A 186 9.90 29.58 -15.99
C GLU A 186 9.07 28.30 -16.19
N ALA A 187 8.09 28.04 -15.32
CA ALA A 187 7.17 26.92 -15.48
C ALA A 187 6.26 27.05 -16.72
N ALA A 188 5.82 28.27 -17.05
CA ALA A 188 5.05 28.55 -18.25
C ALA A 188 5.89 28.39 -19.53
N ALA A 189 7.16 28.82 -19.51
CA ALA A 189 8.09 28.64 -20.62
C ALA A 189 8.44 27.14 -20.85
N ALA A 190 8.62 26.37 -19.78
CA ALA A 190 8.84 24.93 -19.86
C ALA A 190 7.61 24.18 -20.41
N GLY A 191 6.40 24.59 -20.01
CA GLY A 191 5.14 24.04 -20.55
C GLY A 191 4.93 24.35 -22.04
N ALA A 192 5.30 25.56 -22.49
CA ALA A 192 5.21 25.93 -23.90
C ALA A 192 6.24 25.19 -24.78
N ALA A 193 7.44 24.93 -24.26
CA ALA A 193 8.47 24.14 -24.94
C ALA A 193 8.09 22.65 -25.07
N LEU A 194 7.44 22.07 -24.05
CA LEU A 194 6.90 20.71 -24.12
C LEU A 194 5.70 20.61 -25.09
N SER A 195 4.87 21.65 -25.16
CA SER A 195 3.75 21.72 -26.12
C SER A 195 4.20 21.89 -27.58
N SER A 196 5.32 22.59 -27.83
CA SER A 196 5.88 22.70 -29.19
C SER A 196 6.63 21.43 -29.61
N MET A 197 7.27 20.73 -28.67
CA MET A 197 7.94 19.45 -28.92
C MET A 197 6.96 18.31 -29.24
N HIS A 198 5.79 18.28 -28.58
CA HIS A 198 4.73 17.31 -28.89
C HIS A 198 4.08 17.57 -30.26
N ARG A 199 3.98 18.84 -30.69
CA ARG A 199 3.48 19.20 -32.02
C ARG A 199 4.43 18.84 -33.16
N PHE A 200 5.74 18.71 -32.88
CA PHE A 200 6.74 18.30 -33.87
C PHE A 200 6.69 16.77 -34.13
N TYR A 201 6.30 15.97 -33.13
CA TYR A 201 6.22 14.50 -33.27
C TYR A 201 4.94 14.01 -33.97
N ASP A 202 3.84 14.76 -33.90
CA ASP A 202 2.58 14.43 -34.57
C ASP A 202 2.52 14.89 -36.05
N GLY A 203 3.53 15.63 -36.53
CA GLY A 203 3.60 16.20 -37.88
C GLY A 203 4.33 15.36 -38.94
N GLU A 204 5.04 14.29 -38.58
CA GLU A 204 5.83 13.45 -39.51
C GLU A 204 5.21 12.06 -39.79
N ARG A 205 3.89 11.92 -39.67
CA ARG A 205 3.15 10.76 -40.20
C ARG A 205 2.06 11.16 -41.17
N LEU A 206 2.46 11.77 -42.28
CA LEU A 206 1.78 11.69 -43.59
C LEU A 206 2.84 11.67 -44.69
#